data_AF-A0ABD0N980-F1
#
_entry.id   AF-A0ABD0N980-F1
#
_cell.length_a   1.000
_cell.length_b   1.000
_cell.length_c   1.000
_cell.angle_alpha   90.00
_cell.angle_beta   90.00
_cell.angle_gamma   90.00
#
_symmetry.space_group_name_H-M   'P 1'
#
loop_
_entity.id
_entity.type
_entity.pdbx_description
1 polymer ?
#
loop_
_entity_poly.entity_id
_entity_poly.type
_entity_poly.pdbx_seq_one_letter_code
_entity_poly.pdbx_strand_id
1 'polypeptide(L)'
;DVTLDPDTANPHLILSDDGKQVSHGDIEQDVPENPKRFDDTCLLAKEGFSSGRFYYEVQMTGKTKESINRKGDISPSPEDGLWSIETPEKVGVFVDYEEGLVSFYDLGSSSHIYSFTGQTFTEKLYPYFVPGLNDEEKSSLIILP
;
A
#
# COMPACT_ATOMS: atom_id res chain seq x y z
N ASP A 1 5.08 5.72 14.29
CA ASP A 1 5.19 4.36 13.76
C ASP A 1 3.79 3.87 13.41
N VAL A 2 3.58 3.28 12.23
CA VAL A 2 2.24 2.92 11.70
C VAL A 2 2.03 1.42 11.83
N THR A 3 0.90 0.99 12.37
CA THR A 3 0.51 -0.43 12.49
C THR A 3 -0.90 -0.66 11.95
N LEU A 4 -1.17 -1.88 11.49
CA LEU A 4 -2.46 -2.31 10.95
C LEU A 4 -3.45 -2.58 12.08
N ASP A 5 -4.72 -2.19 11.88
CA ASP A 5 -5.78 -2.39 12.86
C ASP A 5 -6.60 -3.67 12.58
N PRO A 6 -6.41 -4.76 13.36
CA PRO A 6 -7.14 -6.03 13.16
C PRO A 6 -8.65 -5.90 13.41
N ASP A 7 -9.10 -4.87 14.12
CA ASP A 7 -10.53 -4.62 14.36
C ASP A 7 -11.24 -4.13 13.09
N THR A 8 -10.48 -3.53 12.17
CA THR A 8 -11.00 -3.04 10.88
C THR A 8 -10.81 -4.06 9.76
N ALA A 9 -9.84 -4.96 9.88
CA ALA A 9 -9.44 -5.85 8.81
C ALA A 9 -10.55 -6.84 8.40
N ASN A 10 -10.80 -6.92 7.11
CA ASN A 10 -11.65 -7.95 6.54
C ASN A 10 -11.22 -9.37 6.96
N PRO A 11 -12.16 -10.31 7.19
CA PRO A 11 -11.84 -11.66 7.66
C PRO A 11 -10.93 -12.49 6.74
N HIS A 12 -10.82 -12.16 5.45
CA HIS A 12 -9.88 -12.82 4.53
C HIS A 12 -8.44 -12.30 4.64
N LEU A 13 -8.18 -11.25 5.42
CA LEU A 13 -6.85 -10.66 5.55
C LEU A 13 -6.03 -11.32 6.66
N ILE A 14 -4.86 -11.82 6.31
CA ILE A 14 -3.89 -12.41 7.24
C ILE A 14 -2.89 -11.32 7.64
N LEU A 15 -2.91 -10.94 8.91
CA LEU A 15 -2.00 -9.95 9.50
C LEU A 15 -0.83 -10.65 10.22
N SER A 16 0.36 -10.04 10.19
CA SER A 16 1.48 -10.47 11.03
C SER A 16 1.29 -10.06 12.50
N ASP A 17 1.93 -10.80 13.41
CA ASP A 17 1.85 -10.56 14.87
C ASP A 17 2.33 -9.15 15.28
N ASP A 18 3.26 -8.57 14.51
CA ASP A 18 3.78 -7.21 14.73
C ASP A 18 2.88 -6.11 14.15
N GLY A 19 1.80 -6.47 13.45
CA GLY A 19 0.88 -5.54 12.81
C GLY A 19 1.49 -4.73 11.66
N LYS A 20 2.57 -5.22 11.03
CA LYS A 20 3.24 -4.52 9.92
C LYS A 20 2.96 -5.10 8.56
N GLN A 21 2.58 -6.36 8.46
CA GLN A 21 2.35 -7.06 7.21
C GLN A 21 0.91 -7.52 7.09
N VAL A 22 0.37 -7.44 5.88
CA VAL A 22 -0.93 -8.01 5.52
C VAL A 22 -0.84 -8.71 4.18
N SER A 23 -1.51 -9.86 4.07
CA SER A 23 -1.71 -10.58 2.82
C SER A 23 -3.14 -11.09 2.70
N HIS A 24 -3.56 -11.39 1.47
CA HIS A 24 -4.85 -12.01 1.24
C HIS A 24 -4.79 -13.53 1.50
N GLY A 25 -5.80 -14.04 2.20
CA GLY A 25 -6.00 -15.46 2.46
C GLY A 25 -7.20 -16.02 1.70
N ASP A 26 -7.09 -17.26 1.24
CA ASP A 26 -8.17 -17.96 0.53
C ASP A 26 -9.34 -18.37 1.46
N ILE A 27 -9.10 -18.35 2.77
CA ILE A 27 -10.03 -18.83 3.78
C ILE A 27 -10.41 -17.66 4.69
N GLU A 28 -11.71 -17.51 4.92
CA GLU A 28 -12.27 -16.58 5.88
C GLU A 28 -11.85 -16.96 7.30
N GLN A 29 -11.28 -16.03 8.05
CA GLN A 29 -10.86 -16.28 9.43
C GLN A 29 -12.03 -16.15 10.40
N ASP A 30 -12.02 -17.01 11.43
CA ASP A 30 -12.95 -16.93 12.55
C ASP A 30 -12.55 -15.78 13.49
N VAL A 31 -13.02 -14.57 13.16
CA VAL A 31 -12.77 -13.34 13.90
C VAL A 31 -14.06 -12.81 14.54
N PRO A 32 -14.00 -12.15 15.72
CA PRO A 32 -15.19 -11.61 16.35
C PRO A 32 -15.92 -10.59 15.47
N GLU A 33 -17.25 -10.62 15.54
CA GLU A 33 -18.13 -9.58 14.99
C GLU A 33 -17.73 -8.20 15.53
N ASN A 34 -17.49 -7.26 14.62
CA ASN A 34 -17.04 -5.92 14.95
C ASN A 34 -17.62 -4.92 13.94
N PRO A 35 -18.41 -3.91 14.36
CA PRO A 35 -19.02 -2.94 13.44
C PRO A 35 -18.00 -2.05 12.71
N LYS A 36 -16.72 -2.07 13.10
CA LYS A 36 -15.64 -1.37 12.40
C LYS A 36 -15.04 -2.19 11.25
N ARG A 37 -15.36 -3.48 11.15
CA ARG A 37 -14.76 -4.40 10.20
C ARG A 37 -15.27 -4.10 8.79
N PHE A 38 -14.36 -4.10 7.81
CA PHE A 38 -14.72 -3.93 6.41
C PHE A 38 -15.22 -5.25 5.79
N ASP A 39 -16.28 -5.14 5.01
CA ASP A 39 -16.78 -6.22 4.15
C ASP A 39 -15.89 -6.41 2.90
N ASP A 40 -15.28 -5.33 2.42
CA ASP A 40 -14.30 -5.34 1.33
C ASP A 40 -12.90 -5.75 1.82
N THR A 41 -12.05 -6.28 0.93
CA THR A 41 -10.67 -6.72 1.20
C THR A 41 -9.71 -5.55 1.52
N CYS A 42 -9.96 -4.86 2.63
CA CYS A 42 -9.20 -3.69 3.05
C CYS A 42 -9.16 -3.58 4.58
N LEU A 43 -8.32 -2.65 5.04
CA LEU A 43 -8.12 -2.34 6.45
C LEU A 43 -7.53 -0.94 6.63
N LEU A 44 -7.65 -0.42 7.85
CA LEU A 44 -7.02 0.83 8.25
C LEU A 44 -5.77 0.58 9.09
N ALA A 45 -4.90 1.58 9.15
CA ALA A 45 -3.95 1.70 10.24
C ALA A 45 -4.66 2.04 11.55
N LYS A 46 -4.07 1.59 12.66
CA LYS A 46 -4.51 1.89 14.02
C LYS A 46 -4.24 3.34 14.40
N GLU A 47 -3.07 3.84 13.99
CA GLU A 47 -2.67 5.22 14.18
C GLU A 47 -3.27 6.10 13.08
N GLY A 48 -3.90 7.20 13.50
CA GLY A 48 -4.36 8.23 12.59
C GLY A 48 -3.88 9.61 13.03
N PHE A 49 -4.07 10.58 12.15
CA PHE A 49 -3.41 11.88 12.20
C PHE A 49 -4.42 13.02 12.09
N SER A 50 -4.32 14.02 12.96
CA SER A 50 -5.24 15.17 12.98
C SER A 50 -4.55 16.53 12.89
N SER A 51 -3.23 16.54 12.72
CA SER A 51 -2.39 17.75 12.63
C SER A 51 -0.94 17.36 12.38
N GLY A 52 -0.17 18.17 11.67
CA GLY A 52 1.25 18.00 11.45
C GLY A 52 1.59 17.23 10.17
N ARG A 53 2.87 16.87 10.07
CA ARG A 53 3.45 16.18 8.92
C ARG A 53 3.77 14.73 9.27
N PHE A 54 3.39 13.82 8.40
CA PHE A 54 3.58 12.39 8.58
C PHE A 54 4.16 11.75 7.34
N TYR A 55 5.00 10.75 7.57
CA TYR A 55 5.60 9.96 6.50
C TYR A 55 5.61 8.50 6.93
N TYR A 56 5.30 7.62 5.98
CA TYR A 56 5.47 6.18 6.14
C TYR A 56 5.81 5.54 4.79
N GLU A 57 6.49 4.40 4.83
CA GLU A 57 6.85 3.64 3.65
C GLU A 57 6.14 2.30 3.62
N VAL A 58 5.80 1.87 2.42
CA VAL A 58 5.12 0.61 2.18
C VAL A 58 5.87 -0.14 1.11
N GLN A 59 6.15 -1.42 1.35
CA GLN A 59 6.70 -2.34 0.38
C GLN A 59 5.62 -3.31 -0.08
N MET A 60 5.51 -3.50 -1.40
CA MET A 60 4.71 -4.56 -2.01
C MET A 60 5.62 -5.73 -2.38
N THR A 61 5.27 -6.93 -1.95
CA THR A 61 5.99 -8.17 -2.29
C THR A 61 5.06 -9.15 -3.00
N GLY A 62 5.65 -10.15 -3.69
CA GLY A 62 4.88 -11.13 -4.47
C GLY A 62 4.43 -10.64 -5.85
N LYS A 63 5.07 -9.56 -6.36
CA LYS A 63 4.98 -9.21 -7.78
C LYS A 63 6.04 -9.99 -8.54
N THR A 64 5.62 -10.84 -9.45
CA THR A 64 6.52 -11.31 -10.50
C THR A 64 6.81 -10.12 -11.40
N LYS A 65 8.05 -9.61 -11.35
CA LYS A 65 8.54 -8.75 -12.43
C LYS A 65 8.37 -9.58 -13.70
N GLU A 66 7.62 -9.11 -14.68
CA GLU A 66 7.57 -9.75 -15.99
C GLU A 66 9.00 -9.65 -16.56
N SER A 67 9.87 -10.59 -16.17
CA SER A 67 11.18 -10.75 -16.74
C SER A 67 10.93 -11.34 -18.11
N ILE A 68 10.68 -10.45 -19.07
CA ILE A 68 10.75 -10.78 -20.48
C ILE A 68 12.22 -11.14 -20.72
N ASN A 69 12.53 -12.42 -20.51
CA ASN A 69 13.83 -12.98 -20.80
C ASN A 69 13.95 -13.08 -22.32
N ARG A 70 14.23 -11.98 -23.00
CA ARG A 70 14.59 -12.00 -24.43
C ARG A 70 16.09 -11.77 -24.54
N LYS A 71 16.90 -12.78 -24.20
CA LYS A 71 18.38 -12.82 -24.37
C LYS A 71 18.98 -11.63 -25.13
N GLY A 72 19.72 -10.77 -24.43
CA GLY A 72 20.35 -9.56 -24.96
C GLY A 72 20.13 -8.37 -24.01
N ASP A 73 20.95 -7.32 -24.12
CA ASP A 73 20.80 -6.09 -23.32
C ASP A 73 19.56 -5.34 -23.84
N ILE A 74 18.44 -5.38 -23.11
CA ILE A 74 17.21 -4.69 -23.52
C ILE A 74 17.06 -3.46 -22.63
N SER A 75 17.33 -2.30 -23.20
CA SER A 75 16.90 -1.03 -22.63
C SER A 75 15.43 -0.81 -23.01
N PRO A 76 14.49 -0.66 -22.07
CA PRO A 76 13.12 -0.30 -22.42
C PRO A 76 13.13 1.09 -23.10
N SER A 77 12.64 1.15 -24.34
CA SER A 77 12.49 2.39 -25.11
C SER A 77 11.06 2.50 -25.66
N PRO A 78 10.48 3.71 -25.73
CA PRO A 78 9.20 3.93 -26.39
C PRO A 78 9.17 3.50 -27.87
N GLU A 79 10.34 3.42 -28.52
CA GLU A 79 10.48 3.03 -29.93
C GLU A 79 10.28 1.52 -30.14
N ASP A 80 10.49 0.70 -29.12
CA ASP A 80 10.34 -0.77 -29.18
C ASP A 80 8.93 -1.26 -28.84
N GLY A 81 8.00 -0.35 -28.54
CA GLY A 81 6.60 -0.67 -28.23
C GLY A 81 6.40 -1.41 -26.90
N LEU A 82 7.42 -1.47 -26.04
CA LEU A 82 7.33 -2.02 -24.70
C LEU A 82 7.04 -0.91 -23.69
N TRP A 83 5.80 -0.89 -23.21
CA TRP A 83 5.36 -0.03 -22.11
C TRP A 83 5.12 -0.91 -20.88
N SER A 84 6.11 -1.07 -20.01
CA SER A 84 5.86 -1.58 -18.66
C SER A 84 5.54 -0.40 -17.76
N ILE A 85 4.30 -0.31 -17.26
CA ILE A 85 4.02 0.50 -16.07
C ILE A 85 4.67 -0.26 -14.93
N GLU A 86 5.95 0.02 -14.65
CA GLU A 86 6.62 -0.53 -13.48
C GLU A 86 5.82 -0.09 -12.26
N THR A 87 5.14 -1.05 -11.63
CA THR A 87 4.38 -0.78 -10.42
C THR A 87 5.41 -0.66 -9.31
N PRO A 88 5.46 0.44 -8.54
CA PRO A 88 6.49 0.63 -7.53
C PRO A 88 6.52 -0.55 -6.57
N GLU A 89 7.73 -1.06 -6.29
CA GLU A 89 7.95 -2.09 -5.27
C GLU A 89 7.89 -1.48 -3.87
N LYS A 90 8.25 -0.19 -3.75
CA LYS A 90 8.22 0.56 -2.51
C LYS A 90 7.69 1.96 -2.74
N VAL A 91 6.70 2.35 -1.94
CA VAL A 91 6.05 3.67 -2.01
C VAL A 91 6.23 4.40 -0.69
N GLY A 92 6.72 5.63 -0.76
CA GLY A 92 6.69 6.58 0.34
C GLY A 92 5.41 7.42 0.28
N VAL A 93 4.72 7.55 1.41
CA VAL A 93 3.53 8.39 1.54
C VAL A 93 3.84 9.52 2.50
N PHE A 94 3.66 10.75 2.04
CA PHE A 94 3.85 11.97 2.83
C PHE A 94 2.53 12.72 2.95
N VAL A 95 2.20 13.15 4.16
CA VAL A 95 1.00 13.93 4.46
C VAL A 95 1.43 15.21 5.17
N ASP A 96 0.92 16.36 4.73
CA ASP A 96 0.95 17.63 5.45
C ASP A 96 -0.49 18.06 5.72
N TYR A 97 -0.91 17.96 6.98
CA TYR A 97 -2.30 18.14 7.36
C TYR A 97 -2.74 19.60 7.21
N GLU A 98 -1.90 20.53 7.66
CA GLU A 98 -2.18 21.96 7.63
C GLU A 98 -2.15 22.53 6.20
N GLU A 99 -1.24 22.05 5.34
CA GLU A 99 -1.17 22.46 3.94
C GLU A 99 -2.15 21.71 3.03
N GLY A 100 -2.89 20.73 3.56
CA GLY A 100 -3.86 19.97 2.77
C GLY A 100 -3.22 19.14 1.66
N LEU A 101 -2.06 18.53 1.94
CA LEU A 101 -1.23 17.82 0.97
C LEU A 101 -1.12 16.34 1.31
N VAL A 102 -1.29 15.49 0.29
CA VAL A 102 -0.91 14.06 0.34
C VAL A 102 -0.09 13.75 -0.90
N SER A 103 1.14 13.28 -0.73
CA SER A 103 2.08 12.98 -1.81
C SER A 103 2.56 11.53 -1.76
N PHE A 104 2.74 10.94 -2.93
CA PHE A 104 3.22 9.58 -3.13
C PHE A 104 4.52 9.61 -3.92
N TYR A 105 5.48 8.79 -3.51
CA TYR A 105 6.81 8.70 -4.10
C TYR A 105 7.17 7.25 -4.38
N ASP A 106 7.75 6.98 -5.55
CA ASP A 106 8.40 5.71 -5.83
C ASP A 106 9.82 5.79 -5.27
N LEU A 107 10.09 4.95 -4.27
CA LEU A 107 11.37 4.96 -3.57
C LEU A 107 12.45 4.17 -4.32
N GLY A 108 12.07 3.32 -5.29
CA GLY A 108 13.02 2.62 -6.15
C GLY A 108 13.66 3.55 -7.16
N SER A 109 12.84 4.35 -7.84
CA SER A 109 13.29 5.36 -8.81
C SER A 109 13.57 6.74 -8.20
N SER A 110 13.27 6.92 -6.90
CA SER A 110 13.34 8.21 -6.20
C SER A 110 12.53 9.32 -6.90
N SER A 111 11.39 8.95 -7.49
CA SER A 111 10.54 9.88 -8.24
C SER A 111 9.24 10.20 -7.50
N HIS A 112 8.71 11.39 -7.77
CA HIS A 112 7.33 11.73 -7.40
C HIS A 112 6.35 10.93 -8.26
N ILE A 113 5.32 10.36 -7.65
CA ILE A 113 4.23 9.68 -8.35
C ILE A 113 3.07 10.66 -8.54
N TYR A 114 2.53 11.20 -7.44
CA TYR A 114 1.36 12.06 -7.47
C TYR A 114 1.19 12.85 -6.16
N SER A 115 0.50 14.00 -6.23
CA SER A 115 0.09 14.78 -5.06
C SER A 115 -1.36 15.25 -5.16
N PHE A 116 -2.12 15.05 -4.09
CA PHE A 116 -3.36 15.75 -3.83
C PHE A 116 -3.04 17.05 -3.08
N THR A 117 -3.52 18.18 -3.57
CA THR A 117 -3.25 19.51 -2.99
C THR A 117 -4.56 20.26 -2.72
N GLY A 118 -4.49 21.31 -1.90
CA GLY A 118 -5.63 22.19 -1.62
C GLY A 118 -6.76 21.49 -0.84
N GLN A 119 -6.44 20.41 -0.13
CA GLN A 119 -7.42 19.72 0.71
C GLN A 119 -7.66 20.51 1.99
N THR A 120 -8.85 20.37 2.57
CA THR A 120 -9.14 20.91 3.92
C THR A 120 -9.57 19.75 4.80
N PHE A 121 -8.62 19.22 5.56
CA PHE A 121 -8.90 18.13 6.48
C PHE A 121 -9.55 18.68 7.75
N THR A 122 -10.69 18.12 8.12
CA THR A 122 -11.43 18.46 9.34
C THR A 122 -11.49 17.30 10.32
N GLU A 123 -11.15 16.10 9.87
CA GLU A 123 -11.22 14.88 10.64
C GLU A 123 -9.85 14.20 10.73
N LYS A 124 -9.75 13.22 11.62
CA LYS A 124 -8.55 12.42 11.78
C LYS A 124 -8.40 11.47 10.58
N LEU A 125 -7.26 11.55 9.90
CA LEU A 125 -6.92 10.71 8.75
C LEU A 125 -6.30 9.39 9.21
N TYR A 126 -6.69 8.29 8.58
CA TYR A 126 -6.09 6.98 8.82
C TYR A 126 -5.56 6.43 7.48
N PRO A 127 -4.30 5.96 7.43
CA PRO A 127 -3.83 5.17 6.30
C PRO A 127 -4.80 4.03 5.98
N TYR A 128 -5.16 3.92 4.71
CA TYR A 128 -6.06 2.91 4.18
C TYR A 128 -5.28 2.01 3.24
N PHE A 129 -5.40 0.70 3.43
CA PHE A 129 -4.64 -0.29 2.67
C PHE A 129 -5.57 -1.30 2.00
N VAL A 130 -5.24 -1.64 0.76
CA VAL A 130 -5.89 -2.68 -0.03
C VAL A 130 -4.80 -3.63 -0.51
N PRO A 131 -4.53 -4.75 0.19
CA PRO A 131 -3.60 -5.75 -0.31
C PRO A 131 -4.16 -6.36 -1.60
N GLY A 132 -3.34 -6.40 -2.66
CA GLY A 132 -3.78 -6.78 -4.00
C GLY A 132 -4.32 -8.21 -4.09
N LEU A 133 -5.31 -8.40 -4.96
CA LEU A 133 -5.90 -9.69 -5.33
C LEU A 133 -5.11 -10.28 -6.51
N ASN A 134 -3.92 -10.84 -6.28
CA ASN A 134 -3.24 -11.60 -7.32
C ASN A 134 -3.38 -13.10 -7.02
N ASP A 135 -4.08 -13.80 -7.91
CA ASP A 135 -4.49 -15.21 -7.76
C ASP A 135 -3.33 -16.22 -7.90
N GLU A 136 -2.17 -15.81 -8.44
CA GLU A 136 -1.07 -16.73 -8.74
C GLU A 136 0.09 -16.68 -7.72
N GLU A 137 0.33 -15.53 -7.07
CA GLU A 137 1.33 -15.37 -6.02
C GLU A 137 0.75 -14.50 -4.89
N LYS A 138 0.82 -15.02 -3.65
CA LYS A 138 0.37 -14.32 -2.44
C LYS A 138 1.08 -12.98 -2.29
N SER A 139 0.44 -11.94 -2.81
CA SER A 139 0.93 -10.58 -2.70
C SER A 139 0.75 -10.12 -1.26
N SER A 140 1.78 -9.47 -0.71
CA SER A 140 1.69 -8.91 0.63
C SER A 140 2.14 -7.46 0.63
N LEU A 141 1.54 -6.71 1.55
CA LEU A 141 1.88 -5.33 1.84
C LEU A 141 2.59 -5.29 3.19
N ILE A 142 3.74 -4.62 3.25
CA ILE A 142 4.56 -4.49 4.44
C ILE A 142 4.77 -3.01 4.73
N ILE A 143 4.38 -2.56 5.92
CA ILE A 143 4.73 -1.24 6.46
C ILE A 143 6.17 -1.31 6.95
N LEU A 144 7.01 -0.44 6.43
CA LEU A 144 8.42 -0.37 6.82
C LEU A 144 8.59 0.50 8.08
N PRO A 145 9.66 0.26 8.86
CA PRO A 145 9.97 1.04 10.06
C PRO A 145 10.29 2.51 9.77
#